data_AF-A0A2E0P8T2-F1
#
_entry.id   AF-A0A2E0P8T2-F1
#
_cell.length_a   1.000
_cell.length_b   1.000
_cell.length_c   1.000
_cell.angle_alpha   90.00
_cell.angle_beta   90.00
_cell.angle_gamma   90.00
#
_symmetry.space_group_name_H-M   'P 1'
#
loop_
_entity.id
_entity.type
_entity.pdbx_description
1 polymer ?
#
loop_
_entity_poly.entity_id
_entity_poly.type
_entity_poly.pdbx_seq_one_letter_code
_entity_poly.pdbx_strand_id
1 'polypeptide(L)' 'MRNFELEVFFSKWEFTAEHHMTASDLESLSIADLLALADDEDREGFESLWLGYTE' A
#
# COMPACT_ATOMS: atom_id res chain seq x y z
N MET A 1 2.97 19.34 -22.59
CA MET A 1 3.37 18.30 -21.61
C MET A 1 3.77 17.06 -22.37
N ARG A 2 4.76 16.32 -21.88
CA ARG A 2 5.19 15.04 -22.46
C ARG A 2 4.45 13.91 -21.76
N ASN A 3 4.24 12.79 -22.46
CA ASN A 3 3.65 11.60 -21.84
C ASN A 3 4.61 10.99 -20.83
N PHE A 4 4.06 10.41 -19.77
CA PHE A 4 4.84 9.58 -18.87
C PHE A 4 4.95 8.17 -19.48
N GLU A 5 6.02 7.94 -20.24
CA GLU A 5 6.19 6.73 -21.06
C GLU A 5 6.08 5.43 -20.26
N LEU A 6 6.47 5.44 -18.97
CA LEU A 6 6.38 4.28 -18.09
C LEU A 6 4.92 3.92 -17.76
N GLU A 7 4.09 4.92 -17.47
CA GLU A 7 2.66 4.73 -17.19
C GLU A 7 1.92 4.24 -18.44
N VAL A 8 2.26 4.75 -19.62
CA VAL A 8 1.71 4.26 -20.90
C VAL A 8 2.07 2.79 -21.12
N PHE A 9 3.31 2.40 -20.83
CA PHE A 9 3.73 1.00 -20.93
C PHE A 9 2.97 0.11 -19.94
N PHE A 10 2.84 0.52 -18.67
CA PHE A 10 2.11 -0.23 -17.65
C PHE A 10 0.62 -0.36 -17.97
N SER A 11 -0.03 0.68 -18.50
CA SER A 11 -1.46 0.63 -18.85
C SER A 11 -1.84 -0.53 -19.79
N LYS A 12 -0.89 -1.03 -20.58
CA LYS A 12 -1.08 -2.18 -21.46
C LYS A 12 -0.88 -3.54 -20.76
N TRP A 13 0.01 -3.59 -19.77
CA TRP A 13 0.56 -4.84 -19.24
C TRP A 13 0.20 -5.15 -17.78
N GLU A 14 -0.19 -4.14 -17.01
CA GLU A 14 -0.47 -4.22 -15.57
C GLU A 14 -1.45 -5.35 -15.20
N PHE A 15 -2.43 -5.61 -16.07
CA PHE A 15 -3.45 -6.65 -15.84
C PHE A 15 -3.41 -7.81 -16.85
N THR A 16 -2.42 -7.84 -17.74
CA THR A 16 -2.32 -8.86 -18.82
C THR A 16 -1.06 -9.70 -18.78
N ALA A 17 -0.01 -9.25 -18.07
CA ALA A 17 1.20 -10.02 -17.90
C ALA A 17 0.97 -11.25 -17.00
N GLU A 18 1.40 -12.42 -17.45
CA GLU A 18 1.33 -13.67 -16.66
C GLU A 18 2.20 -13.60 -15.39
N HIS A 19 3.34 -12.91 -15.48
CA HIS A 19 4.28 -12.71 -14.38
C HIS A 19 4.59 -11.22 -14.23
N HIS A 20 4.12 -10.59 -13.16
CA HIS A 20 4.28 -9.15 -12.93
C HIS A 20 5.56 -8.84 -12.13
N MET A 21 6.73 -8.90 -12.77
CA MET A 21 8.05 -8.72 -12.12
C MET A 21 8.53 -7.26 -12.03
N THR A 22 7.70 -6.30 -12.43
CA THR A 22 8.04 -4.89 -12.56
C THR A 22 7.21 -3.98 -11.65
N ALA A 23 6.38 -4.56 -10.78
CA ALA A 23 5.69 -3.77 -9.76
C ALA A 23 6.76 -3.11 -8.87
N SER A 24 6.70 -1.79 -8.76
CA SER A 24 7.54 -1.03 -7.82
C SER A 24 6.99 -1.05 -6.41
N ASP A 25 5.73 -1.44 -6.25
CA ASP A 25 5.05 -1.43 -4.97
C ASP A 25 5.56 -2.58 -4.09
N LEU A 26 5.68 -2.28 -2.81
CA LEU A 26 5.94 -3.30 -1.80
C LEU A 26 4.75 -4.27 -1.72
N GLU A 27 5.01 -5.48 -1.24
CA GLU A 27 3.95 -6.43 -0.93
C GLU A 27 2.95 -5.79 0.05
N SER A 28 1.67 -5.82 -0.32
CA SER A 28 0.61 -5.29 0.55
C SER A 28 0.39 -6.22 1.73
N LEU A 29 0.37 -5.66 2.93
CA LEU A 29 0.03 -6.37 4.17
C LEU A 29 -1.39 -6.02 4.61
N SER A 30 -2.06 -6.96 5.28
CA SER A 30 -3.26 -6.59 6.03
C SER A 30 -2.88 -5.69 7.21
N ILE A 31 -3.83 -4.90 7.73
CA ILE A 31 -3.59 -4.08 8.93
C ILE A 31 -3.16 -4.98 10.09
N ALA A 32 -3.75 -6.17 10.23
CA ALA A 32 -3.39 -7.12 11.27
C ALA A 32 -1.93 -7.60 11.13
N ASP A 33 -1.50 -7.95 9.92
CA ASP A 33 -0.13 -8.41 9.67
C ASP A 33 0.88 -7.29 9.91
N LEU A 34 0.54 -6.05 9.56
CA LEU A 34 1.37 -4.89 9.83
C LEU A 34 1.51 -4.62 11.34
N LEU A 35 0.41 -4.65 12.08
CA LEU A 35 0.43 -4.45 13.54
C LEU A 35 1.10 -5.60 14.30
N ALA A 36 1.16 -6.80 13.72
CA ALA A 36 1.95 -7.90 14.28
C ALA A 36 3.47 -7.61 14.26
N LEU A 37 3.93 -6.71 13.38
CA LEU A 37 5.33 -6.26 13.31
C LEU A 37 5.63 -5.06 14.21
N ALA A 38 4.60 -4.33 14.65
CA ALA A 38 4.73 -3.20 15.54
C ALA A 38 5.11 -3.63 16.96
N ASP A 39 5.72 -2.71 17.71
CA ASP A 39 5.84 -2.89 19.16
C ASP A 39 4.49 -2.71 19.86
N ASP A 40 4.45 -3.01 21.16
CA ASP A 40 3.20 -3.01 21.92
C ASP A 40 2.64 -1.58 22.09
N GLU A 41 3.49 -0.54 22.13
CA GLU A 41 3.07 0.86 22.27
C GLU A 41 2.38 1.35 20.99
N ASP A 42 2.99 1.11 19.82
CA ASP A 42 2.42 1.48 18.52
C ASP A 42 1.12 0.72 18.25
N ARG A 43 1.05 -0.57 18.63
CA ARG A 43 -0.17 -1.37 18.47
C ARG A 43 -1.31 -0.83 19.33
N GLU A 44 -1.05 -0.53 20.61
CA GLU A 44 -2.06 0.04 21.51
C GLU A 44 -2.51 1.43 21.05
N GLY A 45 -1.58 2.25 20.58
CA GLY A 45 -1.88 3.57 20.00
C GLY A 45 -2.82 3.50 18.79
N PHE A 46 -2.60 2.52 17.91
CA PHE A 46 -3.49 2.29 16.77
C PHE A 46 -4.87 1.78 17.19
N GLU A 47 -4.93 0.80 18.11
CA GLU A 47 -6.19 0.21 18.57
C GLU A 47 -7.05 1.20 19.38
N SER A 48 -6.42 2.11 20.12
CA SER A 48 -7.08 3.14 20.92
C SER A 48 -7.43 4.40 20.12
N LEU A 49 -7.05 4.46 18.84
CA LEU A 49 -7.22 5.64 17.99
C LEU A 49 -8.70 6.00 17.82
N TRP A 50 -9.09 7.17 18.34
CA TRP A 50 -10.43 7.72 18.19
C TRP A 50 -10.54 8.58 16.93
N LEU A 51 -11.18 8.07 15.89
CA LEU A 51 -11.44 8.78 14.63
C LEU A 51 -12.73 9.63 14.69
N GLY A 52 -12.88 10.43 15.74
CA GLY A 52 -13.97 11.39 15.88
C GLY A 52 -13.58 12.80 15.44
N TYR A 53 -14.57 13.61 15.08
CA TYR A 53 -14.36 15.05 14.91
C TYR A 53 -13.98 15.66 16.27
N THR A 54 -12.84 16.33 16.32
CA THR A 54 -12.53 17.26 17.40
C THR A 54 -13.29 18.55 17.11
N GLU A 55 -14.07 19.03 18.07
CA GLU A 55 -14.76 20.32 18.01
C GLU A 55 -13.77 21.49 17.84
#